data_AF-A0A2D9JMN3-F1
#
_entry.id   AF-A0A2D9JMN3-F1
#
_cell.length_a   1.000
_cell.length_b   1.000
_cell.length_c   1.000
_cell.angle_alpha   90.00
_cell.angle_beta   90.00
_cell.angle_gamma   90.00
#
_symmetry.space_group_name_H-M   'P 1'
#
loop_
_entity.id
_entity.type
_entity.pdbx_description
1 polymer ?
#
loop_
_entity_poly.entity_id
_entity_poly.type
_entity_poly.pdbx_seq_one_letter_code
_entity_poly.pdbx_strand_id
1 'polypeptide(L)'
;MEHALDYALLAGAAFLASLISGLGGFGGAFVLVIALTPVVGAKAVVPIVSVFAVFSNISRLYIYRATVNWRLATQFTLASLPGVAIGANILAVIPERAFLVLMGTVLLTALPARRYLDRTEFKPGLKS
;
A
#
# COMPACT_ATOMS: atom_id res chain seq x y z
N MET A 1 27.84 1.69 -19.74
CA MET A 1 28.23 1.96 -18.33
C MET A 1 27.21 2.80 -17.59
N GLU A 2 26.44 3.68 -18.25
CA GLU A 2 25.40 4.50 -17.59
C GLU A 2 24.31 3.69 -16.88
N HIS A 3 23.76 2.64 -17.50
CA HIS A 3 22.66 1.88 -16.89
C HIS A 3 23.05 1.07 -15.66
N ALA A 4 24.35 0.73 -15.49
CA ALA A 4 24.79 -0.04 -14.33
C ALA A 4 24.65 0.76 -13.02
N LEU A 5 24.82 2.08 -13.10
CA LEU A 5 24.62 2.99 -11.96
C LEU A 5 23.13 3.08 -11.61
N ASP A 6 22.25 3.17 -12.61
CA ASP A 6 20.80 3.20 -12.43
C ASP A 6 20.30 1.90 -11.76
N TYR A 7 20.78 0.73 -12.21
CA TYR A 7 20.41 -0.54 -11.60
C TYR A 7 20.94 -0.69 -10.16
N ALA A 8 22.14 -0.18 -9.88
CA ALA A 8 22.70 -0.20 -8.52
C ALA A 8 21.94 0.73 -7.56
N LEU A 9 21.54 1.92 -8.04
CA LEU A 9 20.71 2.85 -7.28
C LEU A 9 19.30 2.29 -7.02
N LEU A 10 18.70 1.66 -8.04
CA LEU A 10 17.41 0.96 -7.90
C LEU A 10 17.50 -0.18 -6.90
N ALA A 11 18.57 -0.99 -6.94
CA ALA A 11 18.78 -2.09 -6.00
C ALA A 11 18.96 -1.58 -4.56
N GLY A 12 19.76 -0.54 -4.35
CA GLY A 12 19.97 0.08 -3.03
C GLY A 12 18.69 0.70 -2.47
N ALA A 13 17.93 1.42 -3.29
CA ALA A 13 16.64 1.98 -2.91
C ALA A 13 15.62 0.88 -2.57
N ALA A 14 15.55 -0.18 -3.37
CA ALA A 14 14.67 -1.33 -3.14
C ALA A 14 15.03 -2.11 -1.85
N PHE A 15 16.32 -2.18 -1.51
CA PHE A 15 16.80 -2.84 -0.29
C PHE A 15 16.46 -2.04 0.96
N LEU A 16 16.74 -0.74 0.99
CA LEU A 16 16.39 0.15 2.12
C LEU A 16 14.88 0.25 2.31
N ALA A 17 14.15 0.30 1.21
CA ALA A 17 12.70 0.18 1.20
C ALA A 17 12.19 -1.13 1.80
N SER A 18 12.82 -2.25 1.45
CA SER A 18 12.47 -3.56 1.99
C SER A 18 12.77 -3.66 3.48
N LEU A 19 13.84 -3.02 3.97
CA LEU A 19 14.13 -2.89 5.40
C LEU A 19 13.04 -2.08 6.13
N ILE A 20 12.67 -0.92 5.61
CA ILE A 20 11.61 -0.07 6.18
C ILE A 20 10.24 -0.79 6.13
N SER A 21 9.99 -1.54 5.05
CA SER A 21 8.78 -2.37 4.90
C SER A 21 8.78 -3.60 5.81
N GLY A 22 9.96 -4.17 6.09
CA GLY A 22 10.13 -5.29 7.00
C GLY A 22 9.87 -4.87 8.44
N LEU A 23 10.32 -3.68 8.82
CA LEU A 23 10.17 -3.11 10.16
C LEU A 23 8.78 -2.52 10.43
N GLY A 24 8.20 -1.79 9.47
CA GLY A 24 6.90 -1.09 9.63
C GLY A 24 5.71 -1.76 8.94
N GLY A 25 5.95 -2.82 8.18
CA GLY A 25 4.92 -3.60 7.50
C GLY A 25 4.24 -3.00 6.27
N PHE A 26 4.31 -1.68 6.08
CA PHE A 26 3.53 -0.97 5.06
C PHE A 26 4.38 -0.24 4.00
N GLY A 27 5.70 -0.12 4.21
CA GLY A 27 6.59 0.74 3.40
C GLY A 27 6.92 0.24 1.98
N GLY A 28 6.89 -1.07 1.74
CA GLY A 28 7.43 -1.68 0.51
C GLY A 28 6.53 -1.43 -0.69
N ALA A 29 5.22 -1.40 -0.47
CA ALA A 29 4.25 -1.04 -1.50
C ALA A 29 4.48 0.39 -2.00
N PHE A 30 4.77 1.35 -1.10
CA PHE A 30 5.04 2.74 -1.48
C PHE A 30 6.30 2.89 -2.31
N VAL A 31 7.36 2.15 -2.00
CA VAL A 31 8.59 2.21 -2.79
C VAL A 31 8.36 1.63 -4.18
N LEU A 32 7.64 0.51 -4.27
CA LEU A 32 7.27 -0.08 -5.55
C LEU A 32 6.43 0.91 -6.39
N VAL A 33 5.51 1.64 -5.76
CA VAL A 33 4.75 2.72 -6.41
C VAL A 33 5.69 3.80 -6.93
N ILE A 34 6.57 4.35 -6.10
CA ILE A 34 7.46 5.47 -6.49
C ILE A 34 8.38 5.06 -7.64
N ALA A 35 8.94 3.85 -7.60
CA ALA A 35 9.86 3.35 -8.62
C ALA A 35 9.17 3.01 -9.95
N LEU A 36 7.98 2.40 -9.89
CA LEU A 36 7.29 1.94 -11.10
C LEU A 36 6.42 3.01 -11.76
N THR A 37 5.91 4.00 -11.03
CA THR A 37 4.99 5.01 -11.57
C THR A 37 5.55 5.76 -12.77
N PRO A 38 6.83 6.20 -12.78
CA PRO A 38 7.42 6.86 -13.96
C PRO A 38 7.55 5.96 -15.19
N VAL A 39 7.61 4.63 -14.99
CA VAL A 39 7.90 3.66 -16.06
C VAL A 39 6.62 3.13 -16.71
N VAL A 40 5.64 2.72 -15.91
CA VAL A 40 4.42 2.05 -16.41
C VAL A 40 3.16 2.91 -16.28
N GLY A 41 3.27 4.11 -15.69
CA GLY A 41 2.15 5.01 -15.46
C GLY A 41 1.34 4.65 -14.21
N ALA A 42 0.71 5.66 -13.59
CA ALA A 42 0.11 5.52 -12.26
C ALA A 42 -1.04 4.50 -12.23
N LYS A 43 -1.81 4.40 -13.32
CA LYS A 43 -2.96 3.49 -13.39
C LYS A 43 -2.53 2.02 -13.47
N ALA A 44 -1.42 1.72 -14.14
CA ALA A 44 -0.90 0.35 -14.28
C ALA A 44 -0.12 -0.12 -13.04
N VAL A 45 0.44 0.80 -12.26
CA VAL A 45 1.11 0.47 -10.99
C VAL A 45 0.16 -0.13 -9.96
N VAL A 46 -1.09 0.35 -9.91
CA VAL A 46 -2.07 -0.08 -8.90
C VAL A 46 -2.25 -1.61 -8.84
N PRO A 47 -2.55 -2.33 -9.96
CA PRO A 47 -2.68 -3.78 -9.92
C PRO A 47 -1.37 -4.49 -9.56
N ILE A 48 -0.21 -3.99 -10.03
CA ILE A 48 1.11 -4.57 -9.71
C ILE A 48 1.36 -4.55 -8.21
N VAL A 49 1.13 -3.38 -7.59
CA VAL A 49 1.30 -3.18 -6.15
C VAL A 49 0.26 -3.97 -5.36
N SER A 50 -0.95 -4.12 -5.89
CA SER A 50 -2.00 -4.95 -5.27
C SER A 50 -1.57 -6.41 -5.18
N VAL A 51 -1.04 -6.97 -6.27
CA VAL A 51 -0.51 -8.35 -6.27
C VAL A 51 0.65 -8.49 -5.28
N PHE A 52 1.60 -7.55 -5.30
CA PHE A 52 2.70 -7.52 -4.33
C PHE A 52 2.19 -7.49 -2.89
N ALA A 53 1.20 -6.65 -2.59
CA ALA A 53 0.61 -6.54 -1.26
C ALA A 53 -0.08 -7.84 -0.83
N VAL A 54 -0.78 -8.53 -1.74
CA VAL A 54 -1.38 -9.85 -1.45
C VAL A 54 -0.30 -10.84 -1.02
N PHE A 55 0.78 -10.99 -1.80
CA PHE A 55 1.87 -11.91 -1.44
C PHE A 55 2.56 -11.52 -0.13
N SER A 56 2.80 -10.22 0.10
CA SER A 56 3.39 -9.73 1.36
C SER A 56 2.49 -10.05 2.56
N ASN A 57 1.19 -9.83 2.45
CA ASN A 57 0.24 -10.12 3.51
C ASN A 57 0.04 -11.63 3.72
N ILE A 58 0.09 -12.45 2.66
CA ILE A 58 0.08 -13.91 2.79
C ILE A 58 1.32 -14.39 3.55
N SER A 59 2.50 -13.84 3.27
CA SER A 59 3.72 -14.18 4.01
C SER A 59 3.57 -13.87 5.51
N ARG A 60 3.04 -12.67 5.85
CA ARG A 60 2.72 -12.32 7.26
C ARG A 60 1.69 -13.28 7.84
N LEU A 61 0.61 -13.56 7.11
CA LEU A 61 -0.44 -14.48 7.55
C LEU A 61 0.13 -15.85 7.84
N TYR A 62 1.04 -16.36 7.00
CA TYR A 62 1.70 -17.64 7.21
C TYR A 62 2.57 -17.66 8.48
N ILE A 63 3.38 -16.62 8.69
CA ILE A 63 4.24 -16.48 9.87
C ILE A 63 3.41 -16.35 11.15
N TYR A 64 2.38 -15.51 11.14
CA TYR A 64 1.57 -15.19 12.31
C TYR A 64 0.29 -16.03 12.42
N ARG A 65 0.12 -17.09 11.62
CA ARG A 65 -1.13 -17.87 11.54
C ARG A 65 -1.65 -18.39 12.88
N ALA A 66 -0.75 -18.63 13.83
CA ALA A 66 -1.08 -19.16 15.16
C ALA A 66 -1.72 -18.12 16.09
N THR A 67 -1.47 -16.82 15.87
CA THR A 67 -2.01 -15.73 16.68
C THR A 67 -3.20 -15.02 16.01
N VAL A 68 -3.58 -15.44 14.81
CA VAL A 68 -4.68 -14.82 14.04
C VAL A 68 -6.03 -15.33 14.54
N ASN A 69 -6.91 -14.39 14.90
CA ASN A 69 -8.31 -14.69 15.14
C ASN A 69 -9.07 -14.84 13.80
N TRP A 70 -9.25 -16.09 13.36
CA TRP A 70 -9.87 -16.42 12.08
C TRP A 70 -11.32 -15.94 11.94
N ARG A 71 -12.07 -15.82 13.05
CA ARG A 71 -13.45 -15.31 13.02
C ARG A 71 -13.46 -13.83 12.62
N LEU A 72 -12.62 -13.02 13.25
CA LEU A 72 -12.54 -11.60 12.93
C LEU A 72 -11.97 -11.39 11.53
N ALA A 73 -10.91 -12.12 11.17
CA ALA A 73 -10.27 -12.03 9.85
C ALA A 73 -11.25 -12.32 8.70
N THR A 74 -12.07 -13.37 8.82
CA THR A 74 -13.05 -13.73 7.79
C THR A 74 -14.18 -12.70 7.69
N GLN A 75 -14.69 -12.19 8.81
CA GLN A 75 -15.70 -11.12 8.81
C GLN A 75 -15.21 -9.86 8.10
N PHE A 76 -13.98 -9.40 8.41
CA PHE A 76 -13.37 -8.26 7.72
C PHE A 76 -13.13 -8.53 6.23
N THR A 77 -12.70 -9.75 5.88
CA THR A 77 -12.48 -10.12 4.48
C THR A 77 -13.79 -10.07 3.70
N LEU A 78 -14.85 -10.70 4.21
CA LEU A 78 -16.17 -10.69 3.57
C LEU A 78 -16.76 -9.28 3.47
N ALA A 79 -16.61 -8.46 4.52
CA ALA A 79 -17.07 -7.08 4.50
C ALA A 79 -16.32 -6.19 3.50
N SER A 80 -15.04 -6.49 3.22
CA SER A 80 -14.22 -5.70 2.30
C SER A 80 -14.41 -6.08 0.83
N LEU A 81 -14.80 -7.33 0.51
CA LEU A 81 -15.06 -7.78 -0.86
C LEU A 81 -15.93 -6.84 -1.72
N PRO A 82 -17.11 -6.34 -1.27
CA PRO A 82 -17.91 -5.45 -2.09
C PRO A 82 -17.19 -4.13 -2.37
N GLY A 83 -16.47 -3.58 -1.39
CA GLY A 83 -15.68 -2.37 -1.57
C GLY A 83 -14.54 -2.55 -2.58
N VAL A 84 -13.87 -3.70 -2.54
CA VAL A 84 -12.82 -4.06 -3.51
C VAL A 84 -13.41 -4.20 -4.92
N ALA A 85 -14.55 -4.88 -5.07
CA ALA A 85 -15.20 -5.05 -6.37
C ALA A 85 -15.61 -3.70 -6.99
N ILE A 86 -16.21 -2.82 -6.19
CA ILE A 86 -16.59 -1.47 -6.63
C ILE A 86 -15.33 -0.67 -7.02
N GLY A 87 -14.30 -0.67 -6.17
CA GLY A 87 -13.05 0.04 -6.42
C GLY A 87 -12.34 -0.44 -7.68
N ALA A 88 -12.29 -1.75 -7.92
CA ALA A 88 -11.71 -2.34 -9.13
C ALA A 88 -12.45 -1.91 -10.40
N ASN A 89 -13.78 -1.89 -10.37
CA ASN A 89 -14.60 -1.43 -11.50
C ASN A 89 -14.40 0.08 -11.77
N ILE A 90 -14.37 0.91 -10.72
CA ILE A 90 -14.09 2.34 -10.85
C ILE A 90 -12.71 2.55 -11.46
N LEU A 91 -11.70 1.82 -10.99
CA LEU A 91 -10.34 1.93 -11.51
C LEU A 91 -10.26 1.54 -12.99
N ALA A 92 -11.06 0.58 -13.47
CA ALA A 92 -11.07 0.21 -14.88
C ALA A 92 -11.53 1.40 -15.77
N VAL A 93 -12.59 2.09 -15.36
CA VAL A 93 -13.24 3.15 -16.18
C VAL A 93 -12.70 4.56 -15.94
N ILE A 94 -12.02 4.83 -14.81
CA ILE A 94 -11.57 6.18 -14.47
C ILE A 94 -10.47 6.68 -15.43
N PRO A 95 -10.54 7.93 -15.92
CA PRO A 95 -9.45 8.54 -16.68
C PRO A 95 -8.18 8.69 -15.83
N GLU A 96 -7.00 8.53 -16.43
CA GLU A 96 -5.73 8.59 -15.70
C GLU A 96 -5.52 9.93 -14.99
N ARG A 97 -5.87 11.05 -15.63
CA ARG A 97 -5.78 12.38 -15.01
C ARG A 97 -6.66 12.51 -13.77
N ALA A 98 -7.87 11.96 -13.79
CA ALA A 98 -8.77 11.97 -12.65
C ALA A 98 -8.25 11.09 -11.51
N PHE A 99 -7.68 9.92 -11.85
CA PHE A 99 -7.04 9.04 -10.88
C PHE A 99 -5.83 9.71 -10.21
N LEU A 100 -4.98 10.40 -10.98
CA LEU A 100 -3.83 11.14 -10.45
C LEU A 100 -4.25 12.28 -9.51
N VAL A 101 -5.29 13.04 -9.87
CA VAL A 101 -5.85 14.10 -9.00
C VAL A 101 -6.43 13.49 -7.72
N LEU A 102 -7.17 12.38 -7.82
CA LEU A 102 -7.71 11.66 -6.67
C LEU A 102 -6.58 11.20 -5.73
N MET A 103 -5.54 10.56 -6.26
CA MET A 103 -4.39 10.12 -5.46
C MET A 103 -3.64 11.30 -4.85
N GLY A 104 -3.37 12.35 -5.61
CA GLY A 104 -2.71 13.55 -5.13
C GLY A 104 -3.48 14.22 -3.99
N THR A 105 -4.81 14.34 -4.11
CA THR A 105 -5.66 14.91 -3.06
C THR A 105 -5.69 14.04 -1.81
N VAL A 106 -5.79 12.71 -1.94
CA VAL A 106 -5.71 11.78 -0.79
C VAL A 106 -4.36 11.91 -0.07
N LEU A 107 -3.25 11.96 -0.80
CA LEU A 107 -1.91 12.11 -0.21
C LEU A 107 -1.73 13.47 0.47
N LEU A 108 -2.19 14.55 -0.17
CA LEU A 108 -2.11 15.90 0.40
C LEU A 108 -2.99 16.05 1.64
N THR A 109 -4.15 15.41 1.70
CA THR A 109 -5.06 15.43 2.86
C THR A 109 -4.59 14.49 3.98
N ALA A 110 -3.81 13.45 3.69
CA ALA A 110 -3.23 12.58 4.71
C ALA A 110 -2.27 13.33 5.66
N LEU A 111 -1.55 14.34 5.17
CA LEU A 111 -0.64 15.17 5.98
C LEU A 111 -1.35 16.00 7.08
N PRO A 112 -2.37 16.82 6.78
CA PRO A 112 -3.14 17.53 7.81
C PRO A 112 -3.96 16.57 8.66
N ALA A 113 -4.50 15.48 8.09
CA ALA A 113 -5.25 14.48 8.85
C ALA A 113 -4.35 13.82 9.93
N ARG A 114 -3.12 13.43 9.57
CA ARG A 114 -2.14 12.90 10.51
C ARG A 114 -1.80 13.92 11.60
N ARG A 115 -1.54 15.17 11.22
CA ARG A 115 -1.27 16.26 12.18
C ARG A 115 -2.44 16.55 13.11
N TYR A 116 -3.68 16.37 12.63
CA TYR A 116 -4.87 16.54 13.46
C TYR A 116 -5.04 15.37 14.43
N LEU A 117 -4.84 14.12 13.96
CA LEU A 117 -4.91 12.93 14.81
C LEU A 117 -3.87 12.94 15.94
N ASP A 118 -2.63 13.34 15.63
CA ASP A 118 -1.54 13.48 16.61
C ASP A 118 -1.86 14.54 17.68
N ARG A 119 -2.69 15.54 17.35
CA ARG A 119 -3.15 16.57 18.31
C ARG A 119 -4.30 16.10 19.20
N THR A 120 -5.02 15.05 18.80
CA THR A 120 -6.22 14.60 19.52
C THR A 120 -5.97 13.48 20.54
N GLU A 121 -4.70 13.12 20.83
CA GLU A 121 -4.33 11.96 21.69
C GLU A 121 -5.26 10.76 21.44
N PHE A 122 -5.55 10.46 20.17
CA PHE A 122 -6.50 9.42 19.81
C PHE A 122 -5.90 8.07 20.19
N LYS A 123 -6.20 7.59 21.41
CA LYS A 123 -5.92 6.23 21.85
C LYS A 123 -6.87 5.32 21.08
N PRO A 124 -6.39 4.49 20.14
CA PRO A 124 -7.26 3.51 19.51
C PRO A 124 -7.77 2.61 20.63
N GLY A 125 -9.08 2.62 20.85
CA GLY A 125 -9.74 1.84 21.91
C GLY A 125 -9.68 0.34 21.61
N LEU A 126 -8.51 -0.26 21.71
CA LEU A 126 -8.32 -1.70 21.79
C LEU A 126 -8.29 -2.06 23.27
N LYS A 127 -9.46 -2.46 23.80
CA LYS A 127 -9.50 -3.35 24.96
C LYS A 127 -9.07 -4.73 24.46
N SER A 128 -7.81 -5.08 24.65
CA SER A 128 -7.33 -6.46 24.77
C SER A 128 -5.93 -6.49 25.35
#